data_AF-A0AAN6HFK6-F1
#
_entry.id   AF-A0AAN6HFK6-F1
#
_cell.length_a   1.000
_cell.length_b   1.000
_cell.length_c   1.000
_cell.angle_alpha   90.00
_cell.angle_beta   90.00
_cell.angle_gamma   90.00
#
_symmetry.space_group_name_H-M   'P 1'
#
loop_
_entity.id
_entity.type
_entity.pdbx_description
1 polymer ?
#
loop_
_entity_poly.entity_id
_entity_poly.type
_entity_poly.pdbx_seq_one_letter_code
_entity_poly.pdbx_strand_id
1 'polypeptide(L)'
;MPTLLDLGRLLTALKENASASDWRTRWLDICELLWDSLAASRAAAIPEQQLDAFIKMLRTEDKFALARNVIPELREVDISDAPNPQQQRILEASADLRGDFFRRESCTQSDFDTALYIAEKRILLDAELHRAQVLLYHSGLFGASSENEIAAWLATHPDMMAKAAADDDSEHLKREQHNKRT
;
A
#
# COMPACT_ATOMS: atom_id res chain seq x y z
N MET A 1 13.54 11.71 -30.18
CA MET A 1 12.57 12.25 -29.22
C MET A 1 11.19 12.13 -29.83
N PRO A 2 10.27 11.32 -29.26
CA PRO A 2 8.90 11.25 -29.73
C PRO A 2 8.27 12.65 -29.70
N THR A 3 7.52 13.01 -30.73
CA THR A 3 6.93 14.34 -30.87
C THR A 3 5.46 14.31 -30.44
N LEU A 4 4.90 15.47 -30.07
CA LEU A 4 3.48 15.63 -29.75
C LEU A 4 2.52 15.04 -30.81
N LEU A 5 2.95 15.03 -32.08
CA LEU A 5 2.18 14.47 -33.19
C LEU A 5 1.95 12.96 -33.08
N ASP A 6 2.79 12.25 -32.32
CA ASP A 6 2.71 10.80 -32.13
C ASP A 6 1.91 10.40 -30.87
N LEU A 7 1.41 11.35 -30.07
CA LEU A 7 0.71 11.06 -28.81
C LEU A 7 -0.47 10.10 -29.03
N GLY A 8 -1.29 10.34 -30.05
CA GLY A 8 -2.41 9.45 -30.39
C GLY A 8 -1.96 8.01 -30.70
N ARG A 9 -0.83 7.84 -31.39
CA ARG A 9 -0.25 6.51 -31.67
C ARG A 9 0.28 5.84 -30.41
N LEU A 10 0.93 6.60 -29.53
CA LEU A 10 1.45 6.11 -28.25
C LEU A 10 0.32 5.65 -27.32
N LEU A 11 -0.75 6.44 -27.20
CA LEU A 11 -1.92 6.09 -26.41
C LEU A 11 -2.62 4.84 -26.95
N THR A 12 -2.73 4.73 -28.27
CA THR A 12 -3.33 3.55 -28.94
C THR A 12 -2.48 2.31 -28.71
N ALA A 13 -1.17 2.39 -28.91
CA ALA A 13 -0.24 1.29 -28.67
C ALA A 13 -0.26 0.83 -27.21
N LEU A 14 -0.41 1.75 -26.25
CA LEU A 14 -0.49 1.43 -24.83
C LEU A 14 -1.83 0.77 -24.46
N LYS A 15 -2.92 1.17 -25.13
CA LYS A 15 -4.23 0.53 -24.96
C LYS A 15 -4.25 -0.90 -25.51
N GLU A 16 -3.60 -1.13 -26.65
CA GLU A 16 -3.52 -2.45 -27.28
C GLU A 16 -2.55 -3.39 -26.55
N ASN A 17 -1.50 -2.86 -25.93
CA ASN A 17 -0.46 -3.64 -25.25
C ASN A 17 -0.46 -3.45 -23.72
N ALA A 18 -1.63 -3.33 -23.10
CA ALA A 18 -1.76 -3.14 -21.65
C ALA A 18 -1.13 -4.29 -20.82
N SER A 19 -0.95 -5.48 -21.42
CA SER A 19 -0.35 -6.66 -20.77
C SER A 19 1.17 -6.77 -20.98
N ALA A 20 1.79 -5.89 -21.77
CA ALA A 20 3.23 -5.93 -22.02
C ALA A 20 4.01 -5.55 -20.76
N SER A 21 5.15 -6.18 -20.50
CA SER A 21 5.92 -5.96 -19.26
C SER A 21 6.38 -4.52 -19.05
N ASP A 22 6.43 -3.70 -20.11
CA ASP A 22 6.94 -2.34 -20.14
C ASP A 22 5.84 -1.25 -20.20
N TRP A 23 4.56 -1.61 -20.08
CA TRP A 23 3.46 -0.64 -20.20
C TRP A 23 3.56 0.51 -19.18
N ARG A 24 4.08 0.24 -17.98
CA ARG A 24 4.22 1.24 -16.90
C ARG A 24 5.20 2.34 -17.28
N THR A 25 6.39 1.95 -17.76
CA THR A 25 7.42 2.90 -18.20
C THR A 25 6.90 3.76 -19.35
N ARG A 26 6.28 3.13 -20.36
CA ARG A 26 5.68 3.88 -21.49
C ARG A 26 4.60 4.84 -21.03
N TRP A 27 3.81 4.48 -20.03
CA TRP A 27 2.79 5.38 -19.46
C TRP A 27 3.43 6.59 -18.79
N LEU A 28 4.49 6.39 -18.00
CA LEU A 28 5.24 7.49 -17.38
C LEU A 28 5.88 8.41 -18.43
N ASP A 29 6.51 7.83 -19.46
CA ASP A 29 7.12 8.59 -20.56
C ASP A 29 6.06 9.45 -21.30
N ILE A 30 4.85 8.90 -21.50
CA ILE A 30 3.73 9.64 -22.11
C ILE A 30 3.27 10.78 -21.19
N CYS A 31 3.18 10.55 -19.89
CA CYS A 31 2.80 11.57 -18.92
C CYS A 31 3.79 12.74 -18.89
N GLU A 32 5.09 12.45 -18.81
CA GLU A 32 6.16 13.46 -18.85
C GLU A 32 6.12 14.25 -20.15
N LEU A 33 6.14 13.55 -21.29
CA LEU A 33 6.11 14.17 -22.61
C LEU A 33 4.89 15.08 -22.78
N LEU A 34 3.71 14.60 -22.37
CA LEU A 34 2.47 15.36 -22.46
C LEU A 34 2.55 16.63 -21.60
N TRP A 35 2.92 16.48 -20.32
CA TRP A 35 2.90 17.57 -19.38
C TRP A 35 3.91 18.67 -19.73
N ASP A 36 5.15 18.27 -20.04
CA ASP A 36 6.21 19.18 -20.47
C ASP A 36 5.83 19.92 -21.74
N SER A 37 5.20 19.23 -22.69
CA SER A 37 4.81 19.84 -23.96
C SER A 37 3.71 20.88 -23.80
N LEU A 38 2.76 20.63 -22.90
CA LEU A 38 1.71 21.58 -22.53
C LEU A 38 2.30 22.79 -21.79
N ALA A 39 3.29 22.58 -20.91
CA ALA A 39 3.98 23.66 -20.23
C ALA A 39 4.83 24.53 -21.19
N ALA A 40 5.56 23.90 -22.11
CA ALA A 40 6.48 24.57 -23.02
C ALA A 40 5.79 25.35 -24.14
N SER A 41 4.65 24.87 -24.63
CA SER A 41 3.95 25.47 -25.77
C SER A 41 2.55 25.91 -25.41
N ARG A 42 2.38 27.20 -25.08
CA ARG A 42 1.05 27.83 -24.97
C ARG A 42 0.28 27.85 -26.31
N ALA A 43 0.94 27.56 -27.44
CA ALA A 43 0.37 27.71 -28.78
C ALA A 43 0.05 26.39 -29.51
N ALA A 44 0.75 25.29 -29.21
CA ALA A 44 0.52 24.00 -29.86
C ALA A 44 -0.47 23.17 -29.04
N ALA A 45 -1.75 23.52 -29.13
CA ALA A 45 -2.82 22.76 -28.50
C ALA A 45 -2.84 21.32 -29.04
N ILE A 46 -2.92 20.37 -28.13
CA ILE A 46 -3.04 18.95 -28.48
C ILE A 46 -4.44 18.71 -29.04
N PRO A 47 -4.60 17.88 -30.08
CA PRO A 47 -5.93 17.54 -30.59
C PRO A 47 -6.85 17.02 -29.48
N GLU A 48 -8.05 17.58 -29.40
CA GLU A 48 -9.04 17.31 -28.37
C GLU A 48 -9.29 15.80 -28.15
N GLN A 49 -9.39 15.04 -29.24
CA GLN A 49 -9.61 13.59 -29.19
C GLN A 49 -8.48 12.84 -28.47
N GLN A 50 -7.24 13.32 -28.59
CA GLN A 50 -6.08 12.71 -27.93
C GLN A 50 -6.05 13.08 -26.44
N LEU A 51 -6.41 14.33 -26.13
CA LEU A 51 -6.55 14.79 -24.74
C LEU A 51 -7.63 13.99 -24.00
N ASP A 52 -8.80 13.80 -24.61
CA ASP A 52 -9.89 13.02 -24.03
C ASP A 52 -9.51 11.54 -23.87
N ALA A 53 -8.79 10.97 -24.83
CA ALA A 53 -8.27 9.59 -24.72
C ALA A 53 -7.29 9.45 -23.55
N PHE A 54 -6.39 10.43 -23.37
CA PHE A 54 -5.47 10.48 -22.25
C PHE A 54 -6.23 10.59 -20.91
N ILE A 55 -7.15 11.56 -20.79
CA ILE A 55 -7.96 11.76 -19.58
C ILE A 55 -8.70 10.48 -19.22
N LYS A 56 -9.33 9.81 -20.20
CA LYS A 56 -10.03 8.55 -19.97
C LYS A 56 -9.11 7.46 -19.40
N MET A 57 -7.87 7.38 -19.87
CA MET A 57 -6.88 6.43 -19.35
C MET A 57 -6.39 6.83 -17.95
N LEU A 58 -6.17 8.13 -17.73
CA LEU A 58 -5.72 8.69 -16.46
C LEU A 58 -6.72 8.40 -15.33
N ARG A 59 -8.02 8.34 -15.62
CA ARG A 59 -9.06 8.02 -14.63
C ARG A 59 -9.03 6.58 -14.09
N THR A 60 -8.10 5.74 -14.56
CA THR A 60 -7.89 4.41 -13.96
C THR A 60 -6.96 4.55 -12.76
N GLU A 61 -7.32 3.98 -11.60
CA GLU A 61 -6.58 4.13 -10.34
C GLU A 61 -5.08 3.82 -10.48
N ASP A 62 -4.72 2.69 -11.11
CA ASP A 62 -3.32 2.31 -11.34
C ASP A 62 -2.54 3.33 -12.19
N LYS A 63 -3.18 3.85 -13.24
CA LYS A 63 -2.56 4.80 -14.17
C LYS A 63 -2.42 6.18 -13.52
N PHE A 64 -3.41 6.59 -12.74
CA PHE A 64 -3.33 7.80 -11.95
C PHE A 64 -2.20 7.71 -10.91
N ALA A 65 -2.12 6.59 -10.19
CA ALA A 65 -1.08 6.33 -9.19
C ALA A 65 0.33 6.39 -9.78
N LEU A 66 0.51 5.96 -11.04
CA LEU A 66 1.77 6.10 -11.75
C LEU A 66 2.01 7.54 -12.21
N ALA A 67 1.02 8.17 -12.85
CA ALA A 67 1.13 9.50 -13.44
C ALA A 67 1.52 10.57 -12.41
N ARG A 68 0.99 10.49 -11.20
CA ARG A 68 1.30 11.45 -10.12
C ARG A 68 2.75 11.40 -9.63
N ASN A 69 3.54 10.37 -9.98
CA ASN A 69 4.97 10.34 -9.67
C ASN A 69 5.76 11.30 -10.55
N VAL A 70 5.29 11.54 -11.78
CA VAL A 70 5.98 12.35 -12.80
C VAL A 70 5.29 13.68 -13.06
N ILE A 71 4.03 13.84 -12.66
CA ILE A 71 3.29 15.11 -12.71
C ILE A 71 3.01 15.60 -11.28
N PRO A 72 3.84 16.51 -10.74
CA PRO A 72 3.70 17.02 -9.37
C PRO A 72 2.33 17.62 -9.05
N GLU A 73 1.70 18.28 -10.00
CA GLU A 73 0.42 18.98 -9.87
C GLU A 73 -0.76 18.02 -9.65
N LEU A 74 -0.58 16.72 -9.96
CA LEU A 74 -1.54 15.68 -9.58
C LEU A 74 -1.44 15.28 -8.10
N ARG A 75 -0.39 15.70 -7.38
CA ARG A 75 -0.22 15.48 -5.93
C ARG A 75 -0.61 16.70 -5.11
N GLU A 76 -0.34 17.88 -5.62
CA GLU A 76 -0.49 19.13 -4.88
C GLU A 76 -1.95 19.61 -4.88
N VAL A 77 -2.38 20.26 -3.80
CA VAL A 77 -3.67 20.94 -3.72
C VAL A 77 -3.56 22.36 -4.26
N ASP A 78 -2.43 23.02 -3.99
CA ASP A 78 -2.09 24.36 -4.48
C ASP A 78 -1.01 24.28 -5.55
N ILE A 79 -1.36 24.63 -6.79
CA ILE A 79 -0.45 24.61 -7.92
C ILE A 79 0.18 26.00 -8.03
N SER A 80 1.51 26.08 -7.93
CA SER A 80 2.26 27.35 -7.88
C SER A 80 2.16 28.17 -9.16
N ASP A 81 2.12 27.51 -10.33
CA ASP A 81 2.04 28.15 -11.64
C ASP A 81 0.65 28.00 -12.23
N ALA A 82 0.14 29.07 -12.87
CA ALA A 82 -1.18 29.03 -13.50
C ALA A 82 -1.19 28.00 -14.66
N PRO A 83 -1.91 26.87 -14.54
CA PRO A 83 -1.94 25.84 -15.56
C PRO A 83 -2.60 26.38 -16.83
N ASN A 84 -2.15 25.88 -17.99
CA ASN A 84 -2.81 26.20 -19.24
C ASN A 84 -4.23 25.55 -19.29
N PRO A 85 -5.10 25.93 -20.25
CA PRO A 85 -6.47 25.39 -20.30
C PRO A 85 -6.57 23.86 -20.42
N GLN A 86 -5.63 23.19 -21.10
CA GLN A 86 -5.64 21.74 -21.26
C GLN A 86 -5.11 21.02 -20.01
N GLN A 87 -4.08 21.58 -19.34
CA GLN A 87 -3.60 21.11 -18.04
C GLN A 87 -4.69 21.27 -16.98
N GLN A 88 -5.35 22.42 -16.95
CA GLN A 88 -6.47 22.69 -16.05
C GLN A 88 -7.57 21.64 -16.21
N ARG A 89 -7.91 21.28 -17.46
CA ARG A 89 -8.89 20.23 -17.72
C ARG A 89 -8.45 18.84 -17.26
N ILE A 90 -7.17 18.49 -17.41
CA ILE A 90 -6.64 17.22 -16.86
C ILE A 90 -6.77 17.21 -15.33
N LEU A 91 -6.45 18.33 -14.69
CA LEU A 91 -6.54 18.48 -13.23
C LEU A 91 -7.97 18.40 -12.72
N GLU A 92 -8.92 19.03 -13.42
CA GLU A 92 -10.36 18.95 -13.13
C GLU A 92 -10.91 17.54 -13.32
N ALA A 93 -10.55 16.88 -14.43
CA ALA A 93 -11.01 15.54 -14.75
C ALA A 93 -10.46 14.45 -13.81
N SER A 94 -9.44 14.78 -13.01
CA SER A 94 -8.82 13.88 -12.02
C SER A 94 -9.01 14.34 -10.57
N ALA A 95 -9.84 15.36 -10.32
CA ALA A 95 -10.03 15.94 -9.00
C ALA A 95 -10.58 14.93 -7.96
N ASP A 96 -11.44 14.01 -8.40
CA ASP A 96 -11.98 12.92 -7.59
C ASP A 96 -10.86 12.00 -7.07
N LEU A 97 -10.02 11.50 -8.00
CA LEU A 97 -8.88 10.64 -7.68
C LEU A 97 -7.84 11.37 -6.84
N ARG A 98 -7.54 12.63 -7.15
CA ARG A 98 -6.64 13.47 -6.34
C ARG A 98 -7.11 13.55 -4.88
N GLY A 99 -8.40 13.80 -4.67
CA GLY A 99 -9.01 13.83 -3.33
C GLY A 99 -8.95 12.47 -2.62
N ASP A 100 -9.18 11.37 -3.33
CA ASP A 100 -9.10 10.02 -2.76
C ASP A 100 -7.68 9.65 -2.33
N PHE A 101 -6.70 9.90 -3.19
CA PHE A 101 -5.29 9.64 -2.87
C PHE A 101 -4.79 10.53 -1.74
N PHE A 102 -5.14 11.82 -1.75
CA PHE A 102 -4.80 12.72 -0.65
C PHE A 102 -5.37 12.21 0.68
N ARG A 103 -6.63 11.78 0.71
CA ARG A 103 -7.25 11.21 1.93
C ARG A 103 -6.55 9.95 2.44
N ARG A 104 -6.14 9.07 1.54
CA ARG A 104 -5.43 7.82 1.90
C ARG A 104 -4.00 8.09 2.39
N GLU A 105 -3.35 9.13 1.87
CA GLU A 105 -2.00 9.52 2.29
C GLU A 105 -2.00 10.41 3.53
N SER A 106 -3.08 11.12 3.78
CA SER A 106 -3.27 11.96 4.97
C SER A 106 -3.66 11.15 6.21
N CYS A 107 -3.08 9.96 6.41
CA CYS A 107 -3.18 9.28 7.70
C CYS A 107 -2.54 10.18 8.76
N THR A 108 -3.36 10.65 9.68
CA THR A 108 -2.97 11.49 10.81
C THR A 108 -2.71 10.64 12.04
N GLN A 109 -1.97 11.19 13.02
CA GLN A 109 -1.73 10.49 14.29
C GLN A 109 -3.05 10.07 14.98
N SER A 110 -4.11 10.87 14.83
CA SER A 110 -5.44 10.57 15.37
C SER A 110 -6.08 9.31 14.79
N ASP A 111 -5.72 8.88 13.59
CA ASP A 111 -6.21 7.62 13.00
C ASP A 111 -5.65 6.41 13.77
N PHE A 112 -4.50 6.58 14.42
CA PHE A 112 -3.85 5.59 15.28
C PHE A 112 -4.22 5.71 16.76
N ASP A 113 -4.90 6.78 17.16
CA ASP A 113 -5.40 6.97 18.54
C ASP A 113 -6.80 6.37 18.74
N THR A 114 -7.33 5.67 17.74
CA THR A 114 -8.64 5.01 17.83
C THR A 114 -8.61 3.84 18.81
N ALA A 115 -9.66 3.69 19.62
CA ALA A 115 -9.77 2.59 20.59
C ALA A 115 -9.65 1.20 19.92
N LEU A 116 -10.09 1.09 18.66
CA LEU A 116 -9.96 -0.14 17.86
C LEU A 116 -8.51 -0.43 17.49
N TYR A 117 -7.72 0.57 17.09
CA TYR A 117 -6.30 0.40 16.80
C TYR A 117 -5.51 0.02 18.06
N ILE A 118 -5.79 0.66 19.19
CA ILE A 118 -5.17 0.31 20.48
C ILE A 118 -5.50 -1.14 20.86
N ALA A 119 -6.75 -1.57 20.68
CA ALA A 119 -7.17 -2.93 20.94
C ALA A 119 -6.47 -3.94 20.02
N GLU A 120 -6.37 -3.65 18.72
CA GLU A 120 -5.65 -4.47 17.76
C GLU A 120 -4.16 -4.61 18.13
N LYS A 121 -3.49 -3.51 18.49
CA LYS A 121 -2.10 -3.53 18.93
C LYS A 121 -1.89 -4.35 20.20
N ARG A 122 -2.85 -4.29 21.13
CA ARG A 122 -2.81 -5.10 22.36
C ARG A 122 -2.92 -6.59 22.04
N ILE A 123 -3.82 -6.98 21.14
CA ILE A 123 -3.96 -8.38 20.69
C ILE A 123 -2.68 -8.86 20.02
N LEU A 124 -2.08 -8.04 19.14
CA LEU A 124 -0.81 -8.35 18.48
C LEU A 124 0.34 -8.52 19.49
N LEU A 125 0.44 -7.62 20.46
CA LEU A 125 1.44 -7.71 21.52
C LEU A 125 1.27 -8.99 22.34
N ASP A 126 0.05 -9.31 22.75
CA ASP A 126 -0.24 -10.53 23.51
C ASP A 126 0.13 -11.79 22.71
N ALA A 127 -0.12 -11.80 21.40
CA ALA A 127 0.26 -12.90 20.51
C ALA A 127 1.80 -13.04 20.38
N GLU A 128 2.53 -11.94 20.24
CA GLU A 128 3.99 -11.94 20.16
C GLU A 128 4.64 -12.34 21.50
N LEU A 129 4.11 -11.86 22.63
CA LEU A 129 4.55 -12.28 23.96
C LEU A 129 4.33 -13.78 24.16
N HIS A 130 3.16 -14.29 23.78
CA HIS A 130 2.88 -15.72 23.86
C HIS A 130 3.84 -16.53 22.97
N ARG A 131 4.08 -16.09 21.73
CA ARG A 131 5.04 -16.73 20.83
C ARG A 131 6.45 -16.71 21.42
N ALA A 132 6.89 -15.59 21.98
CA ALA A 132 8.18 -15.47 22.64
C ALA A 132 8.27 -16.42 23.84
N GLN A 133 7.23 -16.51 24.68
CA GLN A 133 7.19 -17.45 25.81
C GLN A 133 7.31 -18.90 25.38
N VAL A 134 6.57 -19.32 24.35
CA VAL A 134 6.66 -20.69 23.81
C VAL A 134 8.07 -20.95 23.28
N LEU A 135 8.66 -20.01 22.55
CA LEU A 135 10.02 -20.14 22.04
C LEU A 135 11.07 -20.20 23.15
N LEU A 136 10.92 -19.38 24.21
CA LEU A 136 11.81 -19.39 25.36
C LEU A 136 11.72 -20.73 26.10
N TYR A 137 10.51 -21.23 26.34
CA TYR A 137 10.26 -22.50 27.04
C TYR A 137 10.77 -23.73 26.26
N HIS A 138 10.71 -23.70 24.92
CA HIS A 138 11.14 -24.82 24.07
C HIS A 138 12.59 -24.69 23.58
N SER A 139 13.21 -23.53 23.73
CA SER A 139 14.63 -23.39 23.44
C SER A 139 15.44 -23.97 24.60
N GLY A 140 16.14 -25.08 24.36
CA GLY A 140 17.08 -25.68 25.34
C GLY A 140 18.30 -24.82 25.67
N LEU A 141 18.21 -23.50 25.46
CA LEU A 141 19.20 -22.48 25.74
C LEU A 141 19.08 -21.90 27.15
N PHE A 142 17.97 -22.16 27.85
CA PHE A 142 17.75 -21.72 29.23
C PHE A 142 18.09 -22.84 30.20
N GLY A 143 18.98 -22.56 31.17
CA GLY A 143 19.25 -23.48 32.27
C GLY A 143 18.14 -23.44 33.33
N ALA A 144 18.15 -24.40 34.25
CA ALA A 144 17.12 -24.57 35.29
C ALA A 144 16.85 -23.30 36.16
N SER A 145 17.80 -22.36 36.24
CA SER A 145 17.60 -21.08 36.93
C SER A 145 16.59 -20.18 36.22
N SER A 146 16.63 -20.13 34.89
CA SER A 146 15.74 -19.30 34.08
C SER A 146 14.35 -19.92 33.97
N GLU A 147 14.23 -21.24 33.97
CA GLU A 147 12.93 -21.93 34.05
C GLU A 147 12.18 -21.59 35.34
N ASN A 148 12.89 -21.52 36.48
CA ASN A 148 12.29 -21.15 37.76
C ASN A 148 11.85 -19.67 37.80
N GLU A 149 12.61 -18.77 37.19
CA GLU A 149 12.24 -17.35 37.09
C GLU A 149 11.02 -17.14 36.18
N ILE A 150 10.96 -17.87 35.05
CA ILE A 150 9.81 -17.85 34.14
C ILE A 150 8.58 -18.45 34.82
N ALA A 151 8.73 -19.57 35.54
CA ALA A 151 7.64 -20.19 36.31
C ALA A 151 7.13 -19.26 37.43
N ALA A 152 8.02 -18.59 38.15
CA ALA A 152 7.66 -17.61 39.18
C ALA A 152 6.94 -16.39 38.57
N TRP A 153 7.39 -15.90 37.42
CA TRP A 153 6.74 -14.81 36.71
C TRP A 153 5.35 -15.21 36.19
N LEU A 154 5.20 -16.42 35.63
CA LEU A 154 3.91 -16.97 35.19
C LEU A 154 2.93 -17.16 36.36
N ALA A 155 3.42 -17.54 37.54
CA ALA A 155 2.59 -17.65 38.74
C ALA A 155 2.02 -16.30 39.21
N THR A 156 2.65 -15.18 38.84
CA THR A 156 2.11 -13.83 39.10
C THR A 156 1.12 -13.33 38.03
N HIS A 157 0.96 -14.07 36.92
CA HIS A 157 0.05 -13.75 35.81
C HIS A 157 -0.84 -14.97 35.47
N PRO A 158 -1.82 -15.31 36.33
CA PRO A 158 -2.58 -16.57 36.26
C PRO A 158 -3.40 -16.74 34.97
N ASP A 159 -3.80 -15.62 34.35
CA ASP A 159 -4.53 -15.57 33.08
C ASP A 159 -3.71 -16.20 31.93
N MET A 160 -2.38 -16.15 32.03
CA MET A 160 -1.46 -16.73 31.05
C MET A 160 -1.18 -18.22 31.31
N MET A 161 -1.22 -18.67 32.58
CA MET A 161 -1.10 -20.10 32.93
C MET A 161 -2.29 -20.92 32.42
N ALA A 162 -3.51 -20.39 32.53
CA ALA A 162 -4.71 -21.08 32.05
C ALA A 162 -4.67 -21.34 30.53
N LYS A 163 -3.99 -20.48 29.77
CA LYS A 163 -3.86 -20.59 28.32
C LYS A 163 -2.73 -21.55 27.92
N ALA A 164 -1.58 -21.48 28.62
CA ALA A 164 -0.48 -22.42 28.40
C ALA A 164 -0.85 -23.88 28.72
N ALA A 165 -1.61 -24.10 29.80
CA ALA A 165 -2.09 -25.44 30.18
C ALA A 165 -3.11 -26.00 29.15
N ALA A 166 -3.98 -25.14 28.60
CA ALA A 166 -4.93 -25.54 27.57
C ALA A 166 -4.27 -25.97 26.25
N ASP A 167 -3.11 -25.37 25.92
CA ASP A 167 -2.35 -25.70 24.72
C ASP A 167 -1.48 -26.97 24.90
N ASP A 168 -0.95 -27.22 26.10
CA ASP A 168 -0.20 -28.44 26.43
C ASP A 168 -1.10 -29.70 26.42
N ASP A 169 -2.33 -29.58 26.95
CA ASP A 169 -3.35 -30.65 26.86
C ASP A 169 -3.76 -30.94 25.39
N SER A 170 -3.75 -29.92 24.53
CA SER A 170 -4.06 -30.04 23.09
C SER A 170 -2.94 -30.74 22.31
N GLU A 171 -1.67 -30.46 22.64
CA GLU A 171 -0.49 -31.14 22.10
C GLU A 171 -0.43 -32.61 22.54
N HIS A 172 -0.70 -32.90 23.81
CA HIS A 172 -0.70 -34.25 24.36
C HIS A 172 -1.80 -35.12 23.73
N LEU A 173 -3.02 -34.57 23.54
CA LEU A 173 -4.11 -35.26 22.84
C LEU A 173 -3.78 -35.58 21.37
N LYS A 174 -3.12 -34.65 20.66
CA LYS A 174 -2.71 -34.86 19.25
C LYS A 174 -1.65 -35.95 19.13
N ARG A 175 -0.70 -36.02 20.07
CA ARG A 175 0.33 -37.06 20.12
C ARG A 175 -0.27 -38.44 20.42
N GLU A 176 -1.22 -38.55 21.33
CA GLU A 176 -1.94 -39.81 21.60
C GLU A 176 -2.80 -40.28 20.42
N GLN A 177 -3.46 -39.37 19.70
CA GLN A 177 -4.25 -39.73 18.52
C GLN A 177 -3.39 -40.16 17.34
N HIS A 178 -2.17 -39.62 17.20
CA HIS A 178 -1.21 -40.04 16.18
C HIS A 178 -0.66 -41.45 16.46
N ASN A 179 -0.35 -41.76 17.73
CA ASN A 179 0.19 -43.06 18.13
C ASN A 179 -0.84 -44.20 18.09
N LYS A 180 -2.14 -43.89 18.07
CA LYS A 180 -3.25 -44.87 17.90
C LYS A 180 -3.59 -45.17 16.42
N ARG A 181 -2.96 -44.48 15.47
CA ARG A 181 -3.20 -44.60 14.02
C ARG A 181 -2.05 -45.27 13.26
N THR A 182 -0.98 -45.65 13.95
CA THR A 182 0.13 -46.49 13.44
C THR A 182 -0.01 -47.89 13.98
#